data_AF-A0A8T4U070-F1
#
_entry.id   AF-A0A8T4U070-F1
#
_cell.length_a   1.000
_cell.length_b   1.000
_cell.length_c   1.000
_cell.angle_alpha   90.00
_cell.angle_beta   90.00
_cell.angle_gamma   90.00
#
_symmetry.space_group_name_H-M   'P 1'
#
loop_
_entity.id
_entity.type
_entity.pdbx_description
1 polymer ?
#
loop_
_entity_poly.entity_id
_entity_poly.type
_entity_poly.pdbx_seq_one_letter_code
_entity_poly.pdbx_strand_id
1 'polypeptide(L)'
;GKYVAADLDAFVYSRYANYILEHGKAMAQDMFRYAPLGHPDAAQLAVENGFPYFQVILFKTLKLIGQIATLSFTNSFMPFLIFLALAVATFFIVRKISSKKNAIISGIGILYVWTLLNYAFKIFNKEFTFDYLNVIHTTIVFALMCLFFFLLVRRLFSMGTALLATTILAFMPAYLFRTMGGVADHDATGMMFFMLIIYLYIAGWQAKKSVYNILFGVSAGLATLGMFATWPGGGNFLYLIFGAAITIEVILNILKKSDVYVYVSWFMIWAGAEIWLGFLNIQYLLGSFTTLIATLGFVLSIVHYLLFLDHRLHLKRILKIEKITMSCI
;
A
#
# COMPACT_ATOMS: atom_id res chain seq x y z
N GLY A 1 30.62 5.49 0.50
CA GLY A 1 30.64 4.80 -0.81
C GLY A 1 30.35 5.81 -1.91
N LYS A 2 30.28 5.38 -3.17
CA LYS A 2 29.83 6.21 -4.31
C LYS A 2 28.36 6.66 -4.16
N TYR A 3 27.63 5.89 -3.34
CA TYR A 3 26.35 6.21 -2.75
C TYR A 3 26.48 6.15 -1.23
N VAL A 4 25.74 7.03 -0.55
CA VAL A 4 25.70 7.17 0.90
C VAL A 4 24.25 7.44 1.26
N ALA A 5 23.66 6.64 2.14
CA ALA A 5 22.35 6.94 2.69
C ALA A 5 22.45 8.14 3.64
N ALA A 6 21.39 8.97 3.68
CA ALA A 6 21.36 10.18 4.48
C ALA A 6 21.00 9.92 5.95
N ASP A 7 20.31 8.82 6.23
CA ASP A 7 19.86 8.39 7.55
C ASP A 7 20.61 7.15 8.06
N LEU A 8 20.65 6.96 9.38
CA LEU A 8 21.41 5.87 10.01
C LEU A 8 20.75 4.49 9.83
N ASP A 9 19.42 4.42 9.84
CA ASP A 9 18.67 3.16 9.79
C ASP A 9 18.73 2.53 8.39
N ALA A 10 18.74 3.34 7.33
CA ALA A 10 19.05 2.93 5.96
C ALA A 10 20.35 2.15 5.81
N PHE A 11 21.42 2.44 6.58
CA PHE A 11 22.64 1.64 6.54
C PHE A 11 22.42 0.24 7.11
N VAL A 12 21.60 0.11 8.16
CA VAL A 12 21.23 -1.19 8.74
C VAL A 12 20.39 -1.99 7.76
N TYR A 13 19.34 -1.39 7.19
CA TYR A 13 18.50 -2.07 6.19
C TYR A 13 19.29 -2.46 4.93
N SER A 14 20.14 -1.55 4.43
CA SER A 14 21.03 -1.83 3.29
C SER A 14 21.99 -2.97 3.57
N ARG A 15 22.60 -3.02 4.77
CA ARG A 15 23.48 -4.13 5.18
C ARG A 15 22.73 -5.45 5.26
N TYR A 16 21.55 -5.47 5.86
CA TYR A 16 20.72 -6.68 5.96
C TYR A 16 20.28 -7.18 4.58
N ALA A 17 19.86 -6.30 3.69
CA ALA A 17 19.43 -6.67 2.35
C ALA A 17 20.61 -7.11 1.44
N ASN A 18 21.78 -6.49 1.55
CA ASN A 18 23.02 -6.99 0.93
C ASN A 18 23.36 -8.41 1.43
N TYR A 19 23.30 -8.65 2.75
CA TYR A 19 23.54 -9.97 3.31
C TYR A 19 22.51 -11.01 2.84
N ILE A 20 21.22 -10.65 2.74
CA ILE A 20 20.16 -11.51 2.18
C ILE A 20 20.41 -11.80 0.68
N LEU A 21 20.95 -10.85 -0.09
CA LEU A 21 21.33 -11.06 -1.49
C LEU A 21 22.48 -12.06 -1.64
N GLU A 22 23.47 -11.99 -0.76
CA GLU A 22 24.68 -12.85 -0.77
C GLU A 22 24.41 -14.24 -0.19
N HIS A 23 23.69 -14.33 0.92
CA HIS A 23 23.54 -15.56 1.73
C HIS A 23 22.14 -16.20 1.63
N GLY A 24 21.20 -15.56 0.93
CA GLY A 24 19.83 -16.04 0.72
C GLY A 24 18.89 -15.91 1.93
N LYS A 25 19.39 -15.49 3.10
CA LYS A 25 18.64 -15.33 4.36
C LYS A 25 19.23 -14.20 5.21
N ALA A 26 18.46 -13.70 6.18
CA ALA A 26 18.94 -12.67 7.11
C ALA A 26 20.04 -13.17 8.06
N MET A 27 20.85 -12.25 8.59
CA MET A 27 21.87 -12.53 9.61
C MET A 27 21.18 -13.05 10.88
N ALA A 28 21.65 -14.15 11.48
CA ALA A 28 21.12 -14.57 12.78
C ALA A 28 21.43 -13.52 13.86
N GLN A 29 22.72 -13.20 14.04
CA GLN A 29 23.24 -12.25 15.01
C GLN A 29 24.08 -11.18 14.29
N ASP A 30 23.82 -9.90 14.56
CA ASP A 30 24.55 -8.78 13.95
C ASP A 30 25.65 -8.28 14.89
N MET A 31 26.86 -8.80 14.69
CA MET A 31 28.06 -8.43 15.47
C MET A 31 28.54 -7.00 15.24
N PHE A 32 28.02 -6.28 14.23
CA PHE A 32 28.31 -4.87 13.99
C PHE A 32 27.41 -3.92 14.80
N ARG A 33 26.49 -4.44 15.64
CA ARG A 33 25.68 -3.68 16.59
C ARG A 33 25.91 -4.22 18.00
N TYR A 34 25.89 -3.35 19.01
CA TYR A 34 26.03 -3.73 20.43
C TYR A 34 27.27 -4.61 20.71
N ALA A 35 28.41 -4.25 20.12
CA ALA A 35 29.68 -4.93 20.39
C ALA A 35 30.03 -4.90 21.89
N PRO A 36 30.56 -5.98 22.48
CA PRO A 36 30.97 -7.23 21.82
C PRO A 36 29.86 -8.28 21.67
N LEU A 37 28.66 -8.04 22.22
CA LEU A 37 27.59 -9.05 22.33
C LEU A 37 26.86 -9.31 21.01
N GLY A 38 26.84 -8.35 20.09
CA GLY A 38 26.02 -8.42 18.88
C GLY A 38 24.54 -8.12 19.16
N HIS A 39 23.76 -7.84 18.11
CA HIS A 39 22.29 -7.90 18.22
C HIS A 39 21.82 -9.34 17.98
N PRO A 40 21.26 -10.05 18.98
CA PRO A 40 20.91 -11.47 18.87
C PRO A 40 19.76 -11.74 17.88
N ASP A 41 18.89 -10.75 17.68
CA ASP A 41 17.64 -10.88 16.94
C ASP A 41 17.70 -10.16 15.57
N ALA A 42 18.86 -10.20 14.90
CA ALA A 42 19.04 -9.51 13.61
C ALA A 42 18.16 -10.13 12.50
N ALA A 43 17.93 -11.44 12.55
CA ALA A 43 17.06 -12.14 11.61
C ALA A 43 15.59 -11.76 11.84
N GLN A 44 15.18 -11.73 13.11
CA GLN A 44 13.86 -11.29 13.53
C GLN A 44 13.63 -9.83 13.11
N LEU A 45 14.55 -8.91 13.39
CA LEU A 45 14.42 -7.50 12.97
C LEU A 45 14.29 -7.34 11.44
N ALA A 46 14.95 -8.18 10.64
CA ALA A 46 14.82 -8.18 9.18
C ALA A 46 13.49 -8.79 8.68
N VAL A 47 12.92 -9.75 9.41
CA VAL A 47 11.63 -10.40 9.11
C VAL A 47 10.45 -9.54 9.59
N GLU A 48 10.51 -9.02 10.81
CA GLU A 48 9.49 -8.15 11.42
C GLU A 48 9.28 -6.87 10.62
N ASN A 49 10.37 -6.20 10.21
CA ASN A 49 10.23 -5.05 9.34
C ASN A 49 9.90 -5.46 7.91
N GLY A 50 10.33 -6.65 7.46
CA GLY A 50 10.19 -7.20 6.10
C GLY A 50 10.85 -6.40 4.96
N PHE A 51 11.13 -5.13 5.20
CA PHE A 51 11.66 -4.14 4.27
C PHE A 51 12.99 -4.54 3.62
N PRO A 52 13.97 -5.16 4.32
CA PRO A 52 15.15 -5.73 3.65
C PRO A 52 14.78 -6.76 2.57
N TYR A 53 13.80 -7.65 2.82
CA TYR A 53 13.32 -8.61 1.83
C TYR A 53 12.59 -7.91 0.68
N PHE A 54 11.79 -6.87 0.96
CA PHE A 54 11.18 -6.04 -0.09
C PHE A 54 12.24 -5.39 -1.01
N GLN A 55 13.31 -4.81 -0.45
CA GLN A 55 14.43 -4.26 -1.23
C GLN A 55 15.08 -5.33 -2.11
N VAL A 56 15.30 -6.56 -1.60
CA VAL A 56 15.84 -7.69 -2.38
C VAL A 56 14.90 -8.12 -3.51
N ILE A 57 13.58 -8.20 -3.26
CA ILE A 57 12.58 -8.53 -4.28
C ILE A 57 12.52 -7.46 -5.36
N LEU A 58 12.51 -6.18 -4.96
CA LEU A 58 12.53 -5.04 -5.87
C LEU A 58 13.80 -5.05 -6.73
N PHE A 59 14.97 -5.28 -6.13
CA PHE A 59 16.24 -5.40 -6.85
C PHE A 59 16.24 -6.53 -7.88
N LYS A 60 15.81 -7.74 -7.49
CA LYS A 60 15.72 -8.89 -8.41
C LYS A 60 14.75 -8.61 -9.55
N THR A 61 13.60 -8.01 -9.26
CA THR A 61 12.58 -7.65 -10.26
C THR A 61 13.10 -6.61 -11.25
N LEU A 62 13.72 -5.53 -10.78
CA LEU A 62 14.29 -4.49 -11.64
C LEU A 62 15.48 -5.01 -12.47
N LYS A 63 16.33 -5.88 -11.90
CA LYS A 63 17.47 -6.50 -12.60
C LYS A 63 17.02 -7.47 -13.70
N LEU A 64 15.87 -8.14 -13.55
CA LEU A 64 15.25 -8.95 -14.60
C LEU A 64 14.73 -8.09 -15.77
N ILE A 65 14.29 -6.87 -15.49
CA ILE A 65 13.67 -5.95 -16.48
C ILE A 65 14.73 -5.10 -17.20
N GLY A 66 15.83 -4.73 -16.51
CA GLY A 66 16.86 -3.84 -17.03
C GLY A 66 18.26 -4.43 -16.97
N GLN A 67 18.65 -5.19 -17.99
CA GLN A 67 20.08 -5.29 -18.33
C GLN A 67 20.51 -3.96 -18.96
N ILE A 68 21.61 -3.34 -18.44
CA ILE A 68 22.34 -2.15 -18.99
C ILE A 68 21.72 -0.75 -18.64
N ALA A 69 22.30 0.20 -17.83
CA ALA A 69 22.86 0.15 -16.45
C ALA A 69 23.63 1.41 -15.82
N THR A 70 24.91 1.80 -16.12
CA THR A 70 25.73 2.83 -15.34
C THR A 70 25.18 4.31 -15.36
N LEU A 71 25.96 5.26 -14.81
CA LEU A 71 25.68 5.84 -13.49
C LEU A 71 25.71 7.40 -13.44
N SER A 72 26.35 8.06 -14.41
CA SER A 72 26.63 9.50 -14.33
C SER A 72 25.49 10.42 -14.82
N PHE A 73 24.39 9.85 -15.29
CA PHE A 73 23.21 10.58 -15.78
C PHE A 73 22.02 10.45 -14.81
N THR A 74 21.92 9.29 -14.18
CA THR A 74 20.84 8.84 -13.32
C THR A 74 20.66 9.71 -12.07
N ASN A 75 21.75 10.31 -11.56
CA ASN A 75 21.70 11.25 -10.43
C ASN A 75 21.20 12.68 -10.80
N SER A 76 21.11 13.02 -12.09
CA SER A 76 20.62 14.34 -12.56
C SER A 76 19.28 14.24 -13.31
N PHE A 77 18.93 13.06 -13.84
CA PHE A 77 17.72 12.84 -14.63
C PHE A 77 16.61 12.04 -13.93
N MET A 78 16.77 11.58 -12.69
CA MET A 78 15.65 10.93 -11.98
C MET A 78 14.41 11.82 -11.77
N PRO A 79 14.53 13.15 -11.56
CA PRO A 79 13.39 14.07 -11.62
C PRO A 79 12.68 14.06 -12.99
N PHE A 80 13.40 13.78 -14.09
CA PHE A 80 12.86 13.70 -15.45
C PHE A 80 12.02 12.45 -15.69
N LEU A 81 12.31 11.34 -14.99
CA LEU A 81 11.50 10.13 -15.03
C LEU A 81 10.19 10.27 -14.23
N ILE A 82 10.22 11.01 -13.12
CA ILE A 82 9.00 11.43 -12.40
C ILE A 82 8.20 12.44 -13.24
N PHE A 83 8.88 13.38 -13.91
CA PHE A 83 8.25 14.28 -14.88
C PHE A 83 7.62 13.51 -16.05
N LEU A 84 8.22 12.42 -16.51
CA LEU A 84 7.65 11.54 -17.53
C LEU A 84 6.41 10.79 -17.03
N ALA A 85 6.42 10.26 -15.81
CA ALA A 85 5.24 9.67 -15.19
C ALA A 85 4.10 10.69 -15.04
N LEU A 86 4.43 11.93 -14.65
CA LEU A 86 3.51 13.07 -14.62
C LEU A 86 3.02 13.48 -16.02
N ALA A 87 3.87 13.41 -17.05
CA ALA A 87 3.48 13.69 -18.44
C ALA A 87 2.54 12.60 -18.99
N VAL A 88 2.75 11.33 -18.64
CA VAL A 88 1.85 10.21 -18.99
C VAL A 88 0.51 10.35 -18.26
N ALA A 89 0.51 10.67 -16.96
CA ALA A 89 -0.71 10.99 -16.22
C ALA A 89 -1.45 12.19 -16.85
N THR A 90 -0.72 13.26 -17.18
CA THR A 90 -1.24 14.45 -17.86
C THR A 90 -1.81 14.12 -19.24
N PHE A 91 -1.19 13.24 -20.02
CA PHE A 91 -1.69 12.77 -21.31
C PHE A 91 -3.05 12.06 -21.18
N PHE A 92 -3.19 11.13 -20.22
CA PHE A 92 -4.48 10.46 -19.98
C PHE A 92 -5.56 11.41 -19.43
N ILE A 93 -5.15 12.41 -18.65
CA ILE A 93 -6.02 13.50 -18.18
C ILE A 93 -6.53 14.34 -19.35
N VAL A 94 -5.63 14.89 -20.19
CA VAL A 94 -5.98 15.74 -21.33
C VAL A 94 -6.79 14.97 -22.39
N ARG A 95 -6.45 13.70 -22.65
CA ARG A 95 -7.20 12.79 -23.53
C ARG A 95 -8.65 12.58 -23.07
N LYS A 96 -8.92 12.65 -21.77
CA LYS A 96 -10.27 12.48 -21.20
C LYS A 96 -11.07 13.78 -21.13
N ILE A 97 -10.41 14.93 -21.32
CA ILE A 97 -11.00 16.28 -21.22
C ILE A 97 -11.27 16.91 -22.59
N SER A 98 -10.43 16.68 -23.60
CA SER A 98 -10.51 17.41 -24.87
C SER A 98 -11.52 16.82 -25.87
N SER A 99 -12.42 17.66 -26.39
CA SER A 99 -13.39 17.27 -27.42
C SER A 99 -12.76 17.23 -28.83
N LYS A 100 -13.49 16.61 -29.76
CA LYS A 100 -13.02 15.88 -30.97
C LYS A 100 -12.15 16.58 -32.06
N LYS A 101 -11.55 17.77 -31.86
CA LYS A 101 -10.72 18.41 -32.92
C LYS A 101 -9.29 18.87 -32.58
N ASN A 102 -8.93 19.11 -31.31
CA ASN A 102 -7.58 19.66 -31.01
C ASN A 102 -6.53 18.61 -30.59
N ALA A 103 -6.91 17.33 -30.50
CA ALA A 103 -6.04 16.24 -30.06
C ALA A 103 -4.83 15.94 -30.98
N ILE A 104 -4.85 16.42 -32.24
CA ILE A 104 -3.75 16.20 -33.18
C ILE A 104 -2.54 17.08 -32.82
N ILE A 105 -2.77 18.31 -32.35
CA ILE A 105 -1.70 19.26 -31.98
C ILE A 105 -0.97 18.80 -30.71
N SER A 106 -1.70 18.24 -29.73
CA SER A 106 -1.08 17.64 -28.53
C SER A 106 -0.42 16.28 -28.79
N GLY A 107 -0.88 15.51 -29.79
CA GLY A 107 -0.26 14.24 -30.17
C GLY A 107 1.15 14.38 -30.76
N ILE A 108 1.39 15.43 -31.54
CA ILE A 108 2.70 15.68 -32.19
C ILE A 108 3.80 15.97 -31.15
N GLY A 109 3.48 16.74 -30.10
CA GLY A 109 4.42 16.99 -29.00
C GLY A 109 4.78 15.73 -28.20
N ILE A 110 3.88 14.75 -28.14
CA ILE A 110 4.07 13.52 -27.36
C ILE A 110 4.88 12.48 -28.14
N LEU A 111 4.73 12.40 -29.48
CA LEU A 111 5.60 11.54 -30.30
C LEU A 111 7.07 11.97 -30.22
N TYR A 112 7.36 13.27 -30.22
CA TYR A 112 8.75 13.76 -30.09
C TYR A 112 9.37 13.35 -28.75
N VAL A 113 8.65 13.54 -27.64
CA VAL A 113 9.11 13.12 -26.30
C VAL A 113 9.33 11.60 -26.24
N TRP A 114 8.39 10.79 -26.74
CA TRP A 114 8.53 9.33 -26.70
C TRP A 114 9.69 8.82 -27.57
N THR A 115 9.95 9.46 -28.72
CA THR A 115 11.06 9.09 -29.62
C THR A 115 12.41 9.51 -29.04
N LEU A 116 12.51 10.70 -28.44
CA LEU A 116 13.69 11.16 -27.68
C LEU A 116 14.00 10.22 -26.51
N LEU A 117 12.99 9.79 -25.76
CA LEU A 117 13.16 8.84 -24.66
C LEU A 117 13.59 7.45 -25.12
N ASN A 118 13.01 6.92 -26.20
CA ASN A 118 13.36 5.57 -26.68
C ASN A 118 14.79 5.54 -27.25
N TYR A 119 15.27 6.63 -27.86
CA TYR A 119 16.69 6.82 -28.18
C TYR A 119 17.55 7.00 -26.92
N ALA A 120 17.10 7.79 -25.94
CA ALA A 120 17.82 8.05 -24.69
C ALA A 120 17.85 6.87 -23.71
N PHE A 121 17.01 5.83 -23.87
CA PHE A 121 17.04 4.61 -23.04
C PHE A 121 17.88 3.47 -23.65
N LYS A 122 18.07 3.44 -24.98
CA LYS A 122 18.84 2.37 -25.65
C LYS A 122 20.37 2.56 -25.63
N ILE A 123 20.86 3.72 -25.19
CA ILE A 123 22.28 4.10 -25.30
C ILE A 123 23.08 3.91 -23.98
N PHE A 124 22.43 3.72 -22.83
CA PHE A 124 23.08 3.87 -21.51
C PHE A 124 22.71 2.74 -20.52
N ASN A 125 23.60 2.05 -19.82
CA ASN A 125 25.08 1.98 -19.76
C ASN A 125 25.47 0.64 -19.03
N LYS A 126 26.51 0.45 -18.19
CA LYS A 126 26.92 -0.90 -17.66
C LYS A 126 26.88 -1.34 -16.14
N GLU A 127 26.47 -0.55 -15.14
CA GLU A 127 26.42 -0.96 -13.69
C GLU A 127 25.14 -0.50 -12.96
N PHE A 128 24.27 -1.43 -12.56
CA PHE A 128 23.15 -1.19 -11.63
C PHE A 128 23.45 -1.95 -10.33
N THR A 129 23.78 -1.23 -9.27
CA THR A 129 24.14 -1.81 -7.96
C THR A 129 22.98 -1.74 -6.97
N PHE A 130 23.03 -2.57 -5.94
CA PHE A 130 22.03 -2.56 -4.87
C PHE A 130 22.04 -1.24 -4.09
N ASP A 131 23.22 -0.71 -3.75
CA ASP A 131 23.38 0.60 -3.10
C ASP A 131 22.74 1.75 -3.90
N TYR A 132 22.77 1.68 -5.24
CA TYR A 132 22.12 2.67 -6.08
C TYR A 132 20.59 2.59 -5.96
N LEU A 133 20.03 1.39 -5.97
CA LEU A 133 18.59 1.19 -5.75
C LEU A 133 18.17 1.72 -4.38
N ASN A 134 18.92 1.43 -3.32
CA ASN A 134 18.58 1.90 -1.98
C ASN A 134 18.50 3.41 -1.89
N VAL A 135 19.38 4.15 -2.57
CA VAL A 135 19.29 5.61 -2.67
C VAL A 135 18.03 6.08 -3.41
N ILE A 136 17.60 5.43 -4.51
CA ILE A 136 16.48 5.95 -5.32
C ILE A 136 15.09 5.37 -5.00
N HIS A 137 15.00 4.24 -4.29
CA HIS A 137 13.75 3.49 -4.19
C HIS A 137 12.65 4.27 -3.46
N THR A 138 12.97 5.00 -2.39
CA THR A 138 11.99 5.82 -1.64
C THR A 138 11.38 6.91 -2.51
N THR A 139 12.15 7.51 -3.42
CA THR A 139 11.67 8.47 -4.42
C THR A 139 10.74 7.85 -5.47
N ILE A 140 11.02 6.60 -5.91
CA ILE A 140 10.12 5.84 -6.80
C ILE A 140 8.80 5.50 -6.08
N VAL A 141 8.92 4.96 -4.86
CA VAL A 141 7.81 4.57 -4.00
C VAL A 141 6.94 5.77 -3.62
N PHE A 142 7.53 6.94 -3.39
CA PHE A 142 6.83 8.20 -3.15
C PHE A 142 5.99 8.64 -4.35
N ALA A 143 6.51 8.50 -5.58
CA ALA A 143 5.72 8.77 -6.78
C ALA A 143 4.50 7.84 -6.90
N LEU A 144 4.64 6.57 -6.52
CA LEU A 144 3.53 5.61 -6.43
C LEU A 144 2.55 5.94 -5.30
N MET A 145 3.04 6.35 -4.13
CA MET A 145 2.21 6.83 -3.01
C MET A 145 1.38 8.04 -3.43
N CYS A 146 1.98 9.02 -4.11
CA CYS A 146 1.29 10.19 -4.66
C CYS A 146 0.22 9.79 -5.69
N LEU A 147 0.47 8.76 -6.53
CA LEU A 147 -0.55 8.20 -7.42
C LEU A 147 -1.73 7.59 -6.64
N PHE A 148 -1.47 6.77 -5.62
CA PHE A 148 -2.55 6.16 -4.82
C PHE A 148 -3.32 7.21 -4.00
N PHE A 149 -2.63 8.20 -3.44
CA PHE A 149 -3.25 9.34 -2.76
C PHE A 149 -4.11 10.17 -3.72
N PHE A 150 -3.63 10.47 -4.94
CA PHE A 150 -4.44 11.11 -5.97
C PHE A 150 -5.71 10.31 -6.28
N LEU A 151 -5.58 8.99 -6.47
CA LEU A 151 -6.70 8.10 -6.76
C LEU A 151 -7.71 8.03 -5.60
N LEU A 152 -7.23 8.06 -4.35
CA LEU A 152 -8.02 8.13 -3.12
C LEU A 152 -8.82 9.45 -3.05
N VAL A 153 -8.13 10.60 -3.09
CA VAL A 153 -8.78 11.91 -3.00
C VAL A 153 -9.71 12.13 -4.20
N ARG A 154 -9.36 11.64 -5.39
CA ARG A 154 -10.23 11.71 -6.59
C ARG A 154 -11.52 10.90 -6.43
N ARG A 155 -11.49 9.84 -5.62
CA ARG A 155 -12.63 8.95 -5.37
C ARG A 155 -13.56 9.47 -4.27
N LEU A 156 -13.03 10.26 -3.34
CA LEU A 156 -13.80 10.94 -2.29
C LEU A 156 -14.33 12.32 -2.73
N PHE A 157 -13.59 13.04 -3.57
CA PHE A 157 -13.83 14.44 -3.91
C PHE A 157 -13.73 14.72 -5.43
N SER A 158 -13.55 16.00 -5.79
CA SER A 158 -13.35 16.43 -7.18
C SER A 158 -11.94 16.12 -7.70
N MET A 159 -11.75 16.24 -9.01
CA MET A 159 -10.43 16.13 -9.63
C MET A 159 -9.50 17.28 -9.27
N GLY A 160 -10.02 18.51 -9.16
CA GLY A 160 -9.23 19.66 -8.72
C GLY A 160 -8.72 19.49 -7.29
N THR A 161 -9.59 19.01 -6.39
CA THR A 161 -9.23 18.67 -5.01
C THR A 161 -8.13 17.61 -4.96
N ALA A 162 -8.23 16.57 -5.79
CA ALA A 162 -7.22 15.51 -5.86
C ALA A 162 -5.86 16.00 -6.38
N LEU A 163 -5.84 16.80 -7.45
CA LEU A 163 -4.60 17.40 -7.96
C LEU A 163 -3.98 18.33 -6.92
N LEU A 164 -4.77 19.23 -6.33
CA LEU A 164 -4.29 20.18 -5.33
C LEU A 164 -3.73 19.47 -4.09
N ALA A 165 -4.47 18.51 -3.52
CA ALA A 165 -4.02 17.76 -2.36
C ALA A 165 -2.74 16.97 -2.66
N THR A 166 -2.65 16.32 -3.83
CA THR A 166 -1.45 15.55 -4.21
C THR A 166 -0.25 16.46 -4.43
N THR A 167 -0.44 17.65 -5.03
CA THR A 167 0.61 18.66 -5.14
C THR A 167 1.07 19.15 -3.77
N ILE A 168 0.16 19.46 -2.84
CA ILE A 168 0.52 19.84 -1.47
C ILE A 168 1.33 18.74 -0.80
N LEU A 169 0.89 17.47 -0.90
CA LEU A 169 1.61 16.32 -0.36
C LEU A 169 3.00 16.15 -0.98
N ALA A 170 3.12 16.32 -2.30
CA ALA A 170 4.38 16.19 -3.04
C ALA A 170 5.43 17.22 -2.64
N PHE A 171 5.01 18.41 -2.19
CA PHE A 171 5.90 19.48 -1.72
C PHE A 171 5.94 19.66 -0.19
N MET A 172 5.22 18.82 0.58
CA MET A 172 5.17 18.95 2.03
C MET A 172 6.49 18.50 2.68
N PRO A 173 7.22 19.38 3.40
CA PRO A 173 8.54 19.05 3.94
C PRO A 173 8.54 17.79 4.81
N ALA A 174 7.49 17.60 5.62
CA ALA A 174 7.33 16.45 6.50
C ALA A 174 7.32 15.09 5.77
N TYR A 175 6.88 15.03 4.51
CA TYR A 175 7.02 13.83 3.68
C TYR A 175 8.34 13.81 2.94
N LEU A 176 8.77 14.93 2.35
CA LEU A 176 10.02 15.02 1.59
C LEU A 176 11.23 14.54 2.40
N PHE A 177 11.35 14.92 3.68
CA PHE A 177 12.44 14.48 4.55
C PHE A 177 12.51 12.95 4.79
N ARG A 178 11.42 12.20 4.54
CA ARG A 178 11.38 10.72 4.65
C ARG A 178 11.23 9.99 3.32
N THR A 179 11.20 10.72 2.20
CA THR A 179 10.92 10.17 0.86
C THR A 179 11.90 10.63 -0.22
N MET A 180 12.79 11.58 0.11
CA MET A 180 13.87 12.04 -0.75
C MET A 180 14.92 10.95 -0.99
N GLY A 181 15.56 11.01 -2.15
CA GLY A 181 16.63 10.09 -2.50
C GLY A 181 17.78 10.15 -1.49
N GLY A 182 18.26 8.97 -1.10
CA GLY A 182 19.27 8.79 -0.05
C GLY A 182 18.68 8.48 1.32
N VAL A 183 17.43 8.85 1.61
CA VAL A 183 16.73 8.36 2.80
C VAL A 183 16.14 7.01 2.47
N ALA A 184 16.77 5.93 2.92
CA ALA A 184 16.45 4.56 2.48
C ALA A 184 15.64 3.80 3.54
N ASP A 185 14.57 4.43 4.01
CA ASP A 185 13.76 4.01 5.15
C ASP A 185 12.41 3.37 4.73
N HIS A 186 11.88 2.53 5.61
CA HIS A 186 10.70 1.70 5.40
C HIS A 186 9.38 2.48 5.32
N ASP A 187 9.30 3.62 6.01
CA ASP A 187 8.17 4.55 6.06
C ASP A 187 7.56 4.89 4.70
N ALA A 188 8.39 5.20 3.70
CA ALA A 188 7.91 5.58 2.37
C ALA A 188 7.09 4.45 1.73
N THR A 189 7.52 3.20 1.93
CA THR A 189 6.86 2.01 1.37
C THR A 189 5.63 1.64 2.18
N GLY A 190 5.70 1.73 3.51
CA GLY A 190 4.54 1.60 4.39
C GLY A 190 3.43 2.59 4.00
N MET A 191 3.76 3.86 3.79
CA MET A 191 2.80 4.91 3.40
C MET A 191 2.25 4.72 1.99
N MET A 192 3.04 4.21 1.04
CA MET A 192 2.53 3.80 -0.27
C MET A 192 1.44 2.72 -0.12
N PHE A 193 1.68 1.69 0.68
CA PHE A 193 0.68 0.66 0.95
C PHE A 193 -0.53 1.22 1.72
N PHE A 194 -0.35 2.08 2.70
CA PHE A 194 -1.44 2.72 3.45
C PHE A 194 -2.43 3.44 2.53
N MET A 195 -1.92 4.26 1.59
CA MET A 195 -2.75 4.97 0.61
C MET A 195 -3.44 4.02 -0.37
N LEU A 196 -2.75 2.96 -0.80
CA LEU A 196 -3.32 1.91 -1.65
C LEU A 196 -4.46 1.15 -0.94
N ILE A 197 -4.26 0.76 0.32
CA ILE A 197 -5.23 -0.02 1.10
C ILE A 197 -6.51 0.80 1.33
N ILE A 198 -6.38 2.06 1.76
CA ILE A 198 -7.53 2.95 1.94
C ILE A 198 -8.25 3.22 0.60
N TYR A 199 -7.50 3.40 -0.50
CA TYR A 199 -8.08 3.49 -1.83
C TYR A 199 -8.89 2.24 -2.22
N LEU A 200 -8.32 1.05 -2.05
CA LEU A 200 -8.95 -0.22 -2.38
C LEU A 200 -10.20 -0.46 -1.52
N TYR A 201 -10.11 -0.19 -0.21
CA TYR A 201 -11.22 -0.33 0.73
C TYR A 201 -12.42 0.56 0.32
N ILE A 202 -12.17 1.85 0.03
CA ILE A 202 -13.22 2.79 -0.40
C ILE A 202 -13.72 2.48 -1.82
N ALA A 203 -12.85 2.04 -2.73
CA ALA A 203 -13.26 1.56 -4.05
C ALA A 203 -14.17 0.32 -3.94
N GLY A 204 -13.89 -0.54 -2.96
CA GLY A 204 -14.73 -1.66 -2.54
C GLY A 204 -16.09 -1.20 -2.06
N TRP A 205 -16.15 -0.26 -1.10
CA TRP A 205 -17.42 0.27 -0.57
C TRP A 205 -18.33 0.78 -1.68
N GLN A 206 -17.78 1.61 -2.58
CA GLN A 206 -18.52 2.23 -3.67
C GLN A 206 -18.88 1.28 -4.82
N ALA A 207 -18.46 0.01 -4.79
CA ALA A 207 -18.71 -0.94 -5.87
C ALA A 207 -20.16 -1.45 -5.88
N LYS A 208 -20.79 -1.45 -7.07
CA LYS A 208 -22.21 -1.82 -7.25
C LYS A 208 -22.51 -3.33 -7.22
N LYS A 209 -21.50 -4.20 -7.33
CA LYS A 209 -21.68 -5.66 -7.36
C LYS A 209 -20.86 -6.30 -6.24
N SER A 210 -21.48 -7.22 -5.50
CA SER A 210 -20.88 -7.96 -4.36
C SER A 210 -19.53 -8.58 -4.68
N VAL A 211 -19.37 -9.15 -5.88
CA VAL A 211 -18.09 -9.70 -6.36
C VAL A 211 -16.98 -8.65 -6.36
N TYR A 212 -17.26 -7.41 -6.77
CA TYR A 212 -16.26 -6.33 -6.72
C TYR A 212 -16.02 -5.83 -5.29
N ASN A 213 -17.05 -5.74 -4.43
CA ASN A 213 -16.84 -5.43 -3.01
C ASN A 213 -15.84 -6.43 -2.37
N ILE A 214 -16.03 -7.73 -2.62
CA ILE A 214 -15.15 -8.81 -2.15
C ILE A 214 -13.76 -8.72 -2.80
N LEU A 215 -13.65 -8.57 -4.12
CA LEU A 215 -12.34 -8.46 -4.79
C LEU A 215 -11.52 -7.27 -4.29
N PHE A 216 -12.15 -6.13 -4.03
CA PHE A 216 -11.47 -4.97 -3.44
C PHE A 216 -11.07 -5.19 -1.98
N GLY A 217 -11.91 -5.83 -1.15
CA GLY A 217 -11.56 -6.19 0.22
C GLY A 217 -10.43 -7.22 0.29
N VAL A 218 -10.46 -8.27 -0.54
CA VAL A 218 -9.35 -9.24 -0.69
C VAL A 218 -8.07 -8.53 -1.12
N SER A 219 -8.14 -7.64 -2.13
CA SER A 219 -6.98 -6.87 -2.60
C SER A 219 -6.43 -5.95 -1.51
N ALA A 220 -7.31 -5.32 -0.72
CA ALA A 220 -6.93 -4.50 0.43
C ALA A 220 -6.24 -5.36 1.50
N GLY A 221 -6.73 -6.58 1.80
CA GLY A 221 -6.13 -7.49 2.77
C GLY A 221 -4.75 -7.97 2.33
N LEU A 222 -4.58 -8.33 1.05
CA LEU A 222 -3.26 -8.65 0.48
C LEU A 222 -2.30 -7.47 0.52
N ALA A 223 -2.79 -6.25 0.25
CA ALA A 223 -1.98 -5.04 0.38
C ALA A 223 -1.64 -4.73 1.86
N THR A 224 -2.51 -5.05 2.81
CA THR A 224 -2.21 -4.99 4.26
C THR A 224 -1.05 -5.92 4.63
N LEU A 225 -0.97 -7.13 4.07
CA LEU A 225 0.21 -8.00 4.28
C LEU A 225 1.51 -7.37 3.71
N GLY A 226 1.43 -6.71 2.55
CA GLY A 226 2.55 -5.91 2.01
C GLY A 226 2.94 -4.73 2.92
N MET A 227 1.95 -4.14 3.59
CA MET A 227 2.20 -3.12 4.60
C MET A 227 2.85 -3.69 5.87
N PHE A 228 2.44 -4.87 6.36
CA PHE A 228 3.12 -5.50 7.49
C PHE A 228 4.54 -5.95 7.15
N ALA A 229 4.77 -6.44 5.94
CA ALA A 229 6.09 -6.76 5.42
C ALA A 229 6.96 -5.53 5.05
N THR A 230 6.53 -4.31 5.42
CA THR A 230 7.33 -3.09 5.26
C THR A 230 7.30 -2.20 6.49
N TRP A 231 6.14 -1.99 7.10
CA TRP A 231 5.91 -1.15 8.28
C TRP A 231 4.75 -1.67 9.15
N PRO A 232 5.01 -2.63 10.06
CA PRO A 232 3.99 -3.19 10.96
C PRO A 232 3.27 -2.15 11.82
N GLY A 233 4.00 -1.13 12.29
CA GLY A 233 3.45 -0.03 13.07
C GLY A 233 2.34 0.73 12.32
N GLY A 234 2.55 0.98 11.03
CA GLY A 234 1.55 1.58 10.16
C GLY A 234 0.33 0.68 9.93
N GLY A 235 0.56 -0.63 9.79
CA GLY A 235 -0.51 -1.61 9.63
C GLY A 235 -1.46 -1.66 10.83
N ASN A 236 -0.95 -1.50 12.07
CA ASN A 236 -1.77 -1.42 13.27
C ASN A 236 -2.80 -0.28 13.24
N PHE A 237 -2.51 0.84 12.58
CA PHE A 237 -3.49 1.93 12.41
C PHE A 237 -4.66 1.53 11.52
N LEU A 238 -4.47 0.64 10.53
CA LEU A 238 -5.56 0.16 9.67
C LEU A 238 -6.58 -0.66 10.46
N TYR A 239 -6.14 -1.45 11.44
CA TYR A 239 -7.03 -2.18 12.35
C TYR A 239 -7.93 -1.22 13.13
N LEU A 240 -7.34 -0.17 13.69
CA LEU A 240 -8.06 0.87 14.42
C LEU A 240 -9.03 1.61 13.50
N ILE A 241 -8.58 2.06 12.32
CA ILE A 241 -9.39 2.85 11.39
C ILE A 241 -10.58 2.03 10.86
N PHE A 242 -10.35 0.85 10.29
CA PHE A 242 -11.42 0.05 9.70
C PHE A 242 -12.30 -0.60 10.78
N GLY A 243 -11.70 -1.10 11.87
CA GLY A 243 -12.43 -1.68 13.01
C GLY A 243 -13.33 -0.65 13.71
N ALA A 244 -12.84 0.57 13.95
CA ALA A 244 -13.67 1.65 14.49
C ALA A 244 -14.75 2.08 13.48
N ALA A 245 -14.41 2.25 12.20
CA ALA A 245 -15.37 2.68 11.19
C ALA A 245 -16.57 1.71 11.08
N ILE A 246 -16.32 0.40 10.92
CA ILE A 246 -17.40 -0.59 10.80
C ILE A 246 -18.20 -0.71 12.11
N THR A 247 -17.56 -0.54 13.28
CA THR A 247 -18.22 -0.54 14.59
C THR A 247 -19.15 0.68 14.73
N ILE A 248 -18.69 1.86 14.30
CA ILE A 248 -19.50 3.09 14.27
C ILE A 248 -20.67 2.93 13.29
N GLU A 249 -20.47 2.35 12.11
CA GLU A 249 -21.55 2.08 11.14
C GLU A 249 -22.63 1.12 11.69
N VAL A 250 -22.24 0.12 12.48
CA VAL A 250 -23.16 -0.76 13.21
C VAL A 250 -23.93 0.02 14.28
N ILE A 251 -23.24 0.80 15.13
CA ILE A 251 -23.84 1.57 16.23
C ILE A 251 -24.84 2.62 15.70
N LEU A 252 -24.50 3.30 14.60
CA LEU A 252 -25.36 4.27 13.94
C LEU A 252 -26.44 3.61 13.07
N ASN A 253 -26.44 2.28 12.93
CA ASN A 253 -27.35 1.50 12.07
C ASN A 253 -27.39 1.98 10.60
N ILE A 254 -26.25 2.42 10.08
CA ILE A 254 -26.06 2.88 8.68
C ILE A 254 -25.33 1.87 7.80
N LEU A 255 -24.90 0.75 8.39
CA LEU A 255 -24.15 -0.34 7.75
C LEU A 255 -24.88 -0.93 6.53
N LYS A 256 -24.18 -1.04 5.40
CA LYS A 256 -24.71 -1.63 4.14
C LYS A 256 -24.01 -2.95 3.83
N LYS A 257 -24.62 -3.72 2.93
CA LYS A 257 -24.08 -5.00 2.44
C LYS A 257 -22.70 -4.88 1.81
N SER A 258 -22.44 -3.78 1.10
CA SER A 258 -21.12 -3.45 0.53
C SER A 258 -20.03 -3.45 1.61
N ASP A 259 -20.36 -2.85 2.76
CA ASP A 259 -19.44 -2.45 3.81
C ASP A 259 -19.02 -3.72 4.56
N VAL A 260 -20.00 -4.57 4.89
CA VAL A 260 -19.81 -5.94 5.37
C VAL A 260 -18.94 -6.76 4.41
N TYR A 261 -19.23 -6.76 3.11
CA TYR A 261 -18.47 -7.59 2.14
C TYR A 261 -17.01 -7.15 2.00
N VAL A 262 -16.72 -5.84 2.00
CA VAL A 262 -15.34 -5.34 2.00
C VAL A 262 -14.65 -5.69 3.31
N TYR A 263 -15.28 -5.37 4.45
CA TYR A 263 -14.67 -5.54 5.77
C TYR A 263 -14.38 -7.00 6.09
N VAL A 264 -15.36 -7.89 5.89
CA VAL A 264 -15.21 -9.33 6.17
C VAL A 264 -14.15 -9.95 5.26
N SER A 265 -14.11 -9.58 3.97
CA SER A 265 -13.09 -10.14 3.05
C SER A 265 -11.69 -9.57 3.30
N TRP A 266 -11.56 -8.30 3.68
CA TRP A 266 -10.30 -7.72 4.15
C TRP A 266 -9.80 -8.45 5.41
N PHE A 267 -10.65 -8.53 6.44
CA PHE A 267 -10.30 -9.14 7.74
C PHE A 267 -9.89 -10.60 7.60
N MET A 268 -10.66 -11.40 6.84
CA MET A 268 -10.37 -12.83 6.66
C MET A 268 -9.06 -13.09 5.91
N ILE A 269 -8.73 -12.27 4.90
CA ILE A 269 -7.48 -12.41 4.15
C ILE A 269 -6.28 -11.98 4.98
N TRP A 270 -6.39 -10.83 5.65
CA TRP A 270 -5.32 -10.32 6.51
C TRP A 270 -5.07 -11.28 7.70
N ALA A 271 -6.06 -11.49 8.58
CA ALA A 271 -5.90 -12.28 9.80
C ALA A 271 -5.58 -13.75 9.49
N GLY A 272 -6.23 -14.32 8.47
CA GLY A 272 -5.98 -15.69 8.04
C GLY A 272 -4.54 -15.91 7.55
N ALA A 273 -3.98 -14.97 6.79
CA ALA A 273 -2.61 -15.05 6.32
C ALA A 273 -1.58 -14.81 7.43
N GLU A 274 -1.79 -13.86 8.35
CA GLU A 274 -0.87 -13.65 9.48
C GLU A 274 -0.88 -14.81 10.48
N ILE A 275 -2.04 -15.44 10.71
CA ILE A 275 -2.12 -16.68 11.51
C ILE A 275 -1.39 -17.82 10.80
N TRP A 276 -1.57 -17.97 9.47
CA TRP A 276 -0.89 -19.00 8.69
C TRP A 276 0.63 -18.81 8.64
N LEU A 277 1.11 -17.57 8.58
CA LEU A 277 2.53 -17.22 8.64
C LEU A 277 3.11 -17.26 10.07
N GLY A 278 2.28 -17.45 11.09
CA GLY A 278 2.69 -17.51 12.50
C GLY A 278 2.99 -16.14 13.13
N PHE A 279 2.74 -15.03 12.44
CA PHE A 279 2.92 -13.68 12.97
C PHE A 279 1.84 -13.26 13.96
N LEU A 280 0.63 -13.83 13.83
CA LEU A 280 -0.50 -13.53 14.69
C LEU A 280 -1.06 -14.82 15.30
N ASN A 281 -1.46 -14.75 16.58
CA ASN A 281 -2.14 -15.85 17.26
C ASN A 281 -3.48 -15.39 17.86
N ILE A 282 -4.35 -16.35 18.18
CA ILE A 282 -5.72 -16.08 18.65
C ILE A 282 -5.73 -15.29 19.97
N GLN A 283 -4.74 -15.52 20.85
CA GLN A 283 -4.62 -14.78 22.11
C GLN A 283 -4.26 -13.31 21.86
N TYR A 284 -3.36 -13.04 20.91
CA TYR A 284 -3.00 -11.68 20.50
C TYR A 284 -4.18 -10.96 19.84
N LEU A 285 -4.89 -11.64 18.93
CA LEU A 285 -6.09 -11.11 18.25
C LEU A 285 -7.11 -10.54 19.24
N LEU A 286 -7.35 -11.26 20.34
CA LEU A 286 -8.35 -10.93 21.36
C LEU A 286 -7.76 -10.10 22.52
N GLY A 287 -6.45 -10.16 22.77
CA GLY A 287 -5.78 -9.55 23.91
C GLY A 287 -5.17 -8.17 23.64
N SER A 288 -4.83 -7.85 22.39
CA SER A 288 -4.35 -6.51 22.03
C SER A 288 -5.51 -5.57 21.70
N PHE A 289 -5.49 -4.34 22.24
CA PHE A 289 -6.48 -3.31 21.94
C PHE A 289 -6.60 -3.01 20.43
N THR A 290 -5.49 -3.06 19.69
CA THR A 290 -5.47 -2.74 18.25
C THR A 290 -6.18 -3.78 17.40
N THR A 291 -6.01 -5.07 17.70
CA THR A 291 -6.67 -6.18 16.99
C THR A 291 -8.07 -6.48 17.53
N LEU A 292 -8.32 -6.17 18.81
CA LEU A 292 -9.62 -6.39 19.44
C LEU A 292 -10.71 -5.52 18.80
N ILE A 293 -10.43 -4.25 18.47
CA ILE A 293 -11.44 -3.41 17.81
C ILE A 293 -11.75 -3.87 16.37
N ALA A 294 -10.75 -4.42 15.66
CA ALA A 294 -11.00 -5.05 14.36
C ALA A 294 -11.82 -6.35 14.51
N THR A 295 -11.49 -7.18 15.50
CA THR A 295 -12.24 -8.41 15.78
C THR A 295 -13.68 -8.12 16.22
N LEU A 296 -13.89 -7.09 17.03
CA LEU A 296 -15.21 -6.60 17.42
C LEU A 296 -16.00 -6.14 16.18
N GLY A 297 -15.38 -5.32 15.32
CA GLY A 297 -15.98 -4.87 14.06
C GLY A 297 -16.38 -6.04 13.13
N PHE A 298 -15.56 -7.10 13.09
CA PHE A 298 -15.84 -8.32 12.34
C PHE A 298 -17.07 -9.06 12.88
N VAL A 299 -17.12 -9.31 14.19
CA VAL A 299 -18.26 -10.00 14.83
C VAL A 299 -19.54 -9.17 14.70
N LEU A 300 -19.46 -7.87 15.00
CA LEU A 300 -20.62 -6.97 14.94
C LEU A 300 -21.18 -6.81 13.52
N SER A 301 -20.33 -6.66 12.50
CA SER A 301 -20.80 -6.54 11.11
C SER A 301 -21.46 -7.81 10.59
N ILE A 302 -20.96 -9.00 10.95
CA ILE A 302 -21.59 -10.29 10.63
C ILE A 302 -22.94 -10.44 11.36
N VAL A 303 -22.99 -10.16 12.66
CA VAL A 303 -24.24 -10.25 13.44
C VAL A 303 -25.30 -9.28 12.91
N HIS A 304 -24.92 -8.03 12.63
CA HIS A 304 -25.81 -7.04 12.03
C HIS A 304 -26.33 -7.50 10.65
N TYR A 305 -25.44 -8.01 9.79
CA TYR A 305 -25.80 -8.53 8.49
C TYR A 305 -26.85 -9.66 8.57
N LEU A 306 -26.64 -10.64 9.47
CA LEU A 306 -27.54 -11.77 9.63
C LEU A 306 -28.91 -11.39 10.21
N LEU A 307 -28.96 -10.38 11.10
CA LEU A 307 -30.21 -9.94 11.75
C LEU A 307 -31.04 -8.96 10.92
N PHE A 308 -30.38 -8.07 10.16
CA PHE A 308 -31.03 -6.91 9.54
C PHE A 308 -30.88 -6.84 8.02
N LEU A 309 -29.81 -7.42 7.44
CA LEU A 309 -29.53 -7.29 6.00
C LEU A 309 -29.88 -8.55 5.19
N ASP A 310 -29.80 -9.77 5.74
CA ASP A 310 -30.30 -10.96 5.05
C ASP A 310 -31.83 -11.07 5.13
N HIS A 311 -32.49 -10.75 4.02
CA HIS A 311 -33.95 -10.87 3.87
C HIS A 311 -34.48 -12.27 4.21
N ARG A 312 -33.70 -13.35 4.01
CA ARG A 312 -34.15 -14.72 4.30
C ARG A 312 -34.34 -14.99 5.80
N LEU A 313 -33.52 -14.36 6.64
CA LEU A 313 -33.66 -14.43 8.10
C LEU A 313 -34.65 -13.39 8.61
N HIS A 314 -34.64 -12.19 8.04
CA HIS A 314 -35.56 -11.11 8.39
C HIS A 314 -37.04 -11.50 8.15
N LEU A 315 -37.37 -12.06 6.98
CA LEU A 315 -38.72 -12.55 6.67
C LEU A 315 -39.15 -13.69 7.61
N LYS A 316 -38.28 -14.65 7.90
CA LYS A 316 -38.57 -15.73 8.87
C LYS A 316 -38.85 -15.18 10.27
N ARG A 317 -38.22 -14.07 10.65
CA ARG A 317 -38.48 -13.41 11.94
C ARG A 317 -39.83 -12.70 11.97
N ILE A 318 -40.18 -11.95 10.93
CA ILE A 318 -41.50 -11.30 10.79
C ILE A 318 -42.63 -12.35 10.83
N LEU A 319 -42.54 -13.37 9.97
CA LEU A 319 -43.53 -14.46 9.90
C LEU A 319 -43.64 -15.27 11.20
N LYS A 320 -42.56 -15.36 12.00
CA LYS A 320 -42.60 -15.99 13.33
C LYS A 320 -43.26 -15.11 14.38
N ILE A 321 -43.10 -13.78 14.29
CA ILE A 321 -43.79 -12.83 15.18
C ILE A 321 -45.29 -12.85 14.90
N GLU A 322 -45.73 -12.74 13.64
CA GLU A 322 -47.15 -12.81 13.26
C GLU A 322 -47.83 -14.11 13.71
N LYS A 323 -47.13 -15.26 13.61
CA LYS A 323 -47.65 -16.54 14.11
C LYS A 323 -47.83 -16.58 15.63
N ILE A 324 -47.05 -15.82 16.39
CA ILE A 324 -47.21 -15.73 17.85
C ILE A 324 -48.40 -14.81 18.17
N THR A 325 -48.51 -13.64 17.54
CA THR A 325 -49.66 -12.74 17.75
C THR A 325 -50.99 -13.39 17.37
N MET A 326 -51.06 -14.12 16.25
CA MET A 326 -52.28 -14.87 15.86
C MET A 326 -52.54 -16.14 16.69
N SER A 327 -51.67 -16.51 17.63
CA SER A 327 -51.92 -17.58 18.61
C SER A 327 -52.35 -17.07 19.99
N CYS A 328 -52.35 -15.74 20.19
CA CYS A 328 -52.73 -15.05 21.42
C CYS A 328 -54.01 -14.22 21.29
N ILE A 329 -54.74 -14.39 20.17
CA ILE A 329 -56.05 -13.79 19.86
C ILE A 329 -57.04 -14.93 19.65
#